data_AF-A0A958QFQ3-F1
#
_entry.id   AF-A0A958QFQ3-F1
#
_cell.length_a   1.000
_cell.length_b   1.000
_cell.length_c   1.000
_cell.angle_alpha   90.00
_cell.angle_beta   90.00
_cell.angle_gamma   90.00
#
_symmetry.space_group_name_H-M   'P 1'
#
loop_
_entity.id
_entity.type
_entity.pdbx_description
1 polymer ?
#
loop_
_entity_poly.entity_id
_entity_poly.type
_entity_poly.pdbx_seq_one_letter_code
_entity_poly.pdbx_strand_id
1 'polypeptide(L)'
;MSSNTRLELYFSRNSCHELERTVFSHELLSAPMLAVSGTPGAASERSSGVFRWGGAVLALTQLLVRSKLSSSPYVLEGSAGSLASSLDAALSKPPNWLLDMFGIDSHGNSLASKLFNRSNPERKRPGPVGVALNPRQLNPVDIRVFHGQDEADQTTLELIDRSLNTSEAEN
;
A
#
# COMPACT_ATOMS: atom_id res chain seq x y z
N MET A 1 14.58 17.28 9.03
CA MET A 1 13.43 17.84 8.29
C MET A 1 12.39 16.74 8.23
N SER A 2 11.19 16.97 8.77
CA SER A 2 10.09 16.01 8.66
C SER A 2 9.56 16.08 7.24
N SER A 3 9.59 14.98 6.50
CA SER A 3 9.00 14.89 5.15
C SER A 3 7.49 15.14 5.25
N ASN A 4 6.94 15.98 4.38
CA ASN A 4 5.49 16.19 4.30
C ASN A 4 4.83 15.08 3.48
N THR A 5 4.98 13.84 3.95
CA THR A 5 4.42 12.65 3.32
C THR A 5 3.20 12.19 4.11
N ARG A 6 2.09 11.91 3.43
CA ARG A 6 0.86 11.39 4.05
C ARG A 6 0.22 10.35 3.14
N LEU A 7 -0.31 9.29 3.74
CA LEU A 7 -1.06 8.26 3.02
C LEU A 7 -2.39 8.01 3.69
N GLU A 8 -3.47 8.09 2.93
CA GLU A 8 -4.83 7.81 3.40
C GLU A 8 -5.36 6.57 2.68
N LEU A 9 -5.86 5.60 3.44
CA LEU A 9 -6.44 4.35 2.96
C LEU A 9 -7.93 4.33 3.29
N TYR A 10 -8.78 4.12 2.29
CA TYR A 10 -10.23 4.07 2.48
C TYR A 10 -10.72 2.66 2.16
N PHE A 11 -11.30 2.03 3.18
CA PHE A 11 -11.86 0.68 3.10
C PHE A 11 -13.38 0.72 2.96
N SER A 12 -13.91 -0.25 2.21
CA SER A 12 -15.35 -0.44 2.05
C SER A 12 -16.03 -0.71 3.39
N ARG A 13 -17.29 -0.28 3.52
CA ARG A 13 -18.16 -0.62 4.67
C ARG A 13 -18.78 -2.02 4.57
N ASN A 14 -18.42 -2.76 3.52
CA ASN A 14 -18.93 -4.09 3.27
C ASN A 14 -18.12 -5.12 4.06
N SER A 15 -18.65 -6.33 4.19
CA SER A 15 -18.08 -7.39 5.03
C SER A 15 -16.62 -7.76 4.71
N CYS A 16 -16.15 -7.50 3.49
CA CYS A 16 -14.82 -7.91 3.02
C CYS A 16 -13.71 -6.87 3.29
N HIS A 17 -14.03 -5.66 3.78
CA HIS A 17 -13.08 -4.56 4.01
C HIS A 17 -12.00 -4.47 2.93
N GLU A 18 -12.41 -4.39 1.66
CA GLU A 18 -11.49 -4.20 0.54
C GLU A 18 -11.07 -2.73 0.47
N LEU A 19 -9.84 -2.47 0.02
CA LEU A 19 -9.37 -1.11 -0.22
C LEU A 19 -10.11 -0.54 -1.44
N GLU A 20 -10.86 0.54 -1.24
CA GLU A 20 -11.63 1.21 -2.30
C GLU A 20 -10.87 2.39 -2.88
N ARG A 21 -10.07 3.07 -2.06
CA ARG A 21 -9.40 4.30 -2.46
C ARG A 21 -8.14 4.55 -1.65
N THR A 22 -7.17 5.19 -2.29
CA THR A 22 -5.96 5.71 -1.65
C THR A 22 -5.78 7.19 -2.01
N VAL A 23 -5.27 7.97 -1.07
CA VAL A 23 -4.81 9.34 -1.32
C VAL A 23 -3.39 9.47 -0.78
N PHE A 24 -2.45 9.79 -1.66
CA PHE A 24 -1.04 9.93 -1.31
C PHE A 24 -0.56 11.36 -1.57
N SER A 25 0.03 11.98 -0.56
CA SER A 25 0.65 13.31 -0.65
C SER A 25 2.13 13.20 -0.35
N HIS A 26 2.96 13.85 -1.17
CA HIS A 26 4.41 13.85 -1.06
C HIS A 26 4.98 15.16 -1.57
N GLU A 27 6.09 15.64 -0.99
CA GLU A 27 6.70 16.94 -1.32
C GLU A 27 7.20 17.07 -2.76
N LEU A 28 7.49 15.94 -3.41
CA LEU A 28 7.94 15.88 -4.81
C LEU A 28 6.79 15.89 -5.82
N LEU A 29 5.54 15.85 -5.37
CA LEU A 29 4.36 15.84 -6.23
C LEU A 29 3.71 17.23 -6.24
N SER A 30 3.21 17.66 -7.41
CA SER A 30 2.49 18.93 -7.54
C SER A 30 1.07 18.88 -6.96
N ALA A 31 0.50 17.69 -6.84
CA ALA A 31 -0.83 17.45 -6.27
C ALA A 31 -0.87 16.05 -5.62
N PRO A 32 -1.81 15.80 -4.69
CA PRO A 32 -2.04 14.46 -4.17
C PRO A 32 -2.41 13.47 -5.27
N MET A 33 -1.85 12.26 -5.19
CA MET A 33 -2.26 11.14 -6.03
C MET A 33 -3.52 10.51 -5.45
N LEU A 34 -4.52 10.32 -6.29
CA LEU A 34 -5.75 9.61 -5.95
C LEU A 34 -5.79 8.33 -6.78
N ALA A 35 -5.96 7.18 -6.14
CA ALA A 35 -6.24 5.93 -6.85
C ALA A 35 -7.46 5.23 -6.26
N VAL A 36 -8.28 4.62 -7.11
CA VAL A 36 -9.53 3.94 -6.75
C VAL A 36 -9.53 2.49 -7.21
N SER A 37 -10.20 1.62 -6.46
CA SER A 37 -10.40 0.23 -6.81
C SER A 37 -11.40 0.13 -7.95
N GLY A 38 -11.08 -0.65 -8.98
CA GLY A 38 -12.00 -0.90 -10.07
C GLY A 38 -11.34 -1.46 -11.31
N THR A 39 -12.10 -1.46 -12.40
CA THR A 39 -11.63 -1.86 -13.73
C THR A 39 -11.16 -0.63 -14.49
N PRO A 40 -10.00 -0.70 -15.20
CA PRO A 40 -9.58 0.37 -16.09
C PRO A 40 -10.71 0.76 -17.06
N GLY A 41 -11.09 2.05 -17.08
CA GLY A 41 -12.22 2.58 -17.86
C GLY A 41 -13.49 2.89 -17.08
N ALA A 42 -13.61 2.46 -15.82
CA ALA A 42 -14.71 2.83 -14.92
C ALA A 42 -14.45 4.15 -14.16
N ALA A 43 -13.23 4.70 -14.22
CA ALA A 43 -12.88 5.95 -13.56
C ALA A 43 -13.62 7.12 -14.24
N SER A 44 -14.65 7.65 -13.57
CA SER A 44 -15.38 8.84 -14.00
C SER A 44 -14.59 10.13 -13.79
N GLU A 45 -13.62 10.11 -12.88
CA GLU A 45 -12.74 11.24 -12.58
C GLU A 45 -11.45 11.14 -13.40
N ARG A 46 -11.22 12.13 -14.28
CA ARG A 46 -10.09 12.15 -15.22
C ARG A 46 -8.69 12.13 -14.58
N SER A 47 -8.60 12.27 -13.26
CA SER A 47 -7.35 12.36 -12.51
C SER A 47 -7.12 11.22 -11.51
N SER A 48 -8.00 10.21 -11.46
CA SER A 48 -7.81 9.08 -10.56
C SER A 48 -7.12 7.90 -11.24
N GLY A 49 -6.10 7.38 -10.56
CA GLY A 49 -5.52 6.07 -10.80
C GLY A 49 -6.52 4.95 -10.59
N VAL A 50 -6.30 3.81 -11.24
CA VAL A 50 -7.12 2.61 -11.00
C VAL A 50 -6.23 1.45 -10.56
N PHE A 51 -6.64 0.77 -9.50
CA PHE A 51 -6.03 -0.47 -9.06
C PHE A 51 -7.07 -1.58 -8.99
N ARG A 52 -6.61 -2.83 -9.08
CA ARG A 52 -7.46 -4.01 -8.90
C ARG A 52 -7.06 -4.70 -7.61
N TRP A 53 -8.05 -5.12 -6.84
CA TRP A 53 -7.83 -5.99 -5.69
C TRP A 53 -7.18 -7.30 -6.14
N GLY A 54 -6.11 -7.69 -5.46
CA GLY A 54 -5.29 -8.85 -5.81
C GLY A 54 -4.06 -8.95 -4.93
N GLY A 55 -3.28 -10.02 -5.07
CA GLY A 55 -2.21 -10.37 -4.12
C GLY A 55 -1.24 -9.25 -3.79
N ALA A 56 -0.73 -8.49 -4.78
CA ALA A 56 0.20 -7.39 -4.52
C ALA A 56 -0.45 -6.19 -3.81
N VAL A 57 -1.70 -5.86 -4.12
CA VAL A 57 -2.44 -4.77 -3.44
C VAL A 57 -2.83 -5.21 -2.04
N LEU A 58 -3.27 -6.46 -1.85
CA LEU A 58 -3.54 -7.04 -0.54
C LEU A 58 -2.29 -7.01 0.35
N ALA A 59 -1.14 -7.45 -0.19
CA ALA A 59 0.16 -7.41 0.49
C ALA A 59 0.56 -5.99 0.91
N LEU A 60 0.44 -5.02 0.00
CA LEU A 60 0.67 -3.60 0.31
C LEU A 60 -0.25 -3.12 1.43
N THR A 61 -1.53 -3.48 1.36
CA THR A 61 -2.54 -3.05 2.30
C THR A 61 -2.28 -3.62 3.70
N GLN A 62 -1.99 -4.93 3.82
CA GLN A 62 -1.61 -5.56 5.08
C GLN A 62 -0.39 -4.88 5.70
N LEU A 63 0.66 -4.63 4.90
CA LEU A 63 1.88 -3.98 5.36
C LEU A 63 1.60 -2.59 5.96
N LEU A 64 0.77 -1.79 5.28
CA LEU A 64 0.43 -0.44 5.71
C LEU A 64 -0.46 -0.44 6.97
N VAL A 65 -1.50 -1.27 7.00
CA VAL A 65 -2.42 -1.39 8.15
C VAL A 65 -1.69 -1.89 9.38
N ARG A 66 -0.87 -2.94 9.27
CA ARG A 66 -0.09 -3.47 10.41
C ARG A 66 0.97 -2.50 10.90
N SER A 67 1.58 -1.74 9.98
CA SER A 67 2.51 -0.69 10.38
C SER A 67 1.80 0.39 11.18
N LYS A 68 0.62 0.83 10.73
CA LYS A 68 -0.22 1.79 11.46
C LYS A 68 -0.64 1.26 12.83
N LEU A 69 -1.14 0.03 12.89
CA LEU A 69 -1.62 -0.61 14.12
C LEU A 69 -0.53 -0.70 15.20
N SER A 70 0.69 -1.06 14.80
CA SER A 70 1.83 -1.17 15.71
C SER A 70 2.56 0.17 15.97
N SER A 71 2.20 1.24 15.25
CA SER A 71 2.95 2.51 15.21
C SER A 71 4.44 2.32 14.91
N SER A 72 4.78 1.26 14.16
CA SER A 72 6.16 0.87 13.85
C SER A 72 6.21 0.23 12.46
N PRO A 73 7.34 0.29 11.72
CA PRO A 73 7.44 -0.38 10.44
C PRO A 73 7.25 -1.90 10.59
N TYR A 74 6.14 -2.42 10.06
CA TYR A 74 5.90 -3.85 9.97
C TYR A 74 6.72 -4.45 8.82
N VAL A 75 7.25 -5.65 9.01
CA VAL A 75 7.97 -6.40 7.97
C VAL A 75 7.08 -7.51 7.46
N LEU A 76 6.67 -7.41 6.20
CA LEU A 76 5.98 -8.48 5.47
C LEU A 76 7.02 -9.41 4.85
N GLU A 77 7.17 -10.61 5.40
CA GLU A 77 8.17 -11.59 4.95
C GLU A 77 7.51 -12.84 4.37
N GLY A 78 8.17 -13.45 3.37
CA GLY A 78 7.65 -14.67 2.77
C GLY A 78 8.54 -15.26 1.67
N SER A 79 8.27 -16.53 1.36
CA SER A 79 8.96 -17.29 0.30
C SER A 79 8.27 -17.14 -1.06
N ALA A 80 8.64 -17.95 -2.05
CA ALA A 80 7.99 -17.99 -3.36
C ALA A 80 6.46 -18.14 -3.24
N GLY A 81 5.70 -17.36 -4.00
CA GLY A 81 4.24 -17.43 -4.01
C GLY A 81 3.55 -16.72 -2.85
N SER A 82 4.30 -16.18 -1.89
CA SER A 82 3.73 -15.39 -0.80
C SER A 82 3.28 -14.00 -1.24
N LEU A 83 2.45 -13.36 -0.41
CA LEU A 83 2.12 -11.93 -0.51
C LEU A 83 3.37 -11.04 -0.52
N ALA A 84 4.35 -11.33 0.33
CA ALA A 84 5.63 -10.61 0.37
C ALA A 84 6.34 -10.67 -1.00
N SER A 85 6.40 -11.85 -1.62
CA SER A 85 7.02 -12.03 -2.94
C SER A 85 6.23 -11.35 -4.07
N SER A 86 4.90 -11.28 -3.94
CA SER A 86 4.05 -10.57 -4.89
C SER A 86 4.28 -9.06 -4.84
N LEU A 87 4.40 -8.49 -3.64
CA LEU A 87 4.71 -7.07 -3.45
C LEU A 87 6.14 -6.74 -3.90
N ASP A 88 7.13 -7.56 -3.57
CA ASP A 88 8.52 -7.36 -4.03
C ASP A 88 8.63 -7.38 -5.56
N ALA A 89 7.91 -8.28 -6.23
CA ALA A 89 7.85 -8.32 -7.69
C ALA A 89 7.24 -7.02 -8.27
N ALA A 90 6.14 -6.54 -7.68
CA ALA A 90 5.51 -5.28 -8.07
C ALA A 90 6.45 -4.07 -7.83
N LEU A 91 7.21 -4.05 -6.75
CA LEU A 91 8.18 -2.98 -6.47
C LEU A 91 9.40 -3.02 -7.41
N SER A 92 9.77 -4.19 -7.91
CA SER A 92 10.86 -4.35 -8.89
C SER A 92 10.45 -3.95 -10.30
N LYS A 93 9.21 -4.26 -10.69
CA LYS A 93 8.61 -3.88 -11.97
C LYS A 93 7.28 -3.16 -11.70
N PRO A 94 7.32 -1.86 -11.35
CA PRO A 94 6.15 -1.09 -10.96
C PRO A 94 5.00 -1.22 -11.97
N PRO A 95 3.88 -1.87 -11.61
CA PRO A 95 2.69 -1.84 -12.45
C PRO A 95 2.09 -0.43 -12.44
N ASN A 96 1.30 -0.10 -13.47
CA ASN A 96 0.70 1.25 -13.60
C ASN A 96 -0.04 1.67 -12.33
N TRP A 97 -0.78 0.77 -11.69
CA TRP A 97 -1.52 1.10 -10.47
C TRP A 97 -0.62 1.59 -9.32
N LEU A 98 0.64 1.11 -9.24
CA LEU A 98 1.58 1.53 -8.21
C LEU A 98 2.12 2.93 -8.51
N LEU A 99 2.32 3.23 -9.80
CA LEU A 99 2.65 4.58 -10.26
C LEU A 99 1.48 5.53 -10.07
N ASP A 100 0.25 5.07 -10.28
CA ASP A 100 -0.93 5.90 -10.09
C ASP A 100 -1.22 6.16 -8.60
N MET A 101 -0.91 5.20 -7.72
CA MET A 101 -1.03 5.37 -6.27
C MET A 101 0.00 6.34 -5.70
N PHE A 102 1.27 6.22 -6.10
CA PHE A 102 2.37 6.93 -5.43
C PHE A 102 3.05 7.99 -6.29
N GLY A 103 2.81 8.03 -7.59
CA GLY A 103 3.43 8.95 -8.52
C GLY A 103 4.88 8.60 -8.89
N ILE A 104 5.44 9.46 -9.74
CA ILE A 104 6.83 9.45 -10.17
C ILE A 104 7.49 10.79 -9.82
N ASP A 105 8.80 10.79 -9.58
CA ASP A 105 9.55 12.03 -9.40
C ASP A 105 9.91 12.68 -10.75
N SER A 106 10.56 13.85 -10.69
CA SER A 106 10.99 14.62 -11.87
C SER A 106 11.97 13.88 -12.78
N HIS A 107 12.57 12.78 -12.33
CA HIS A 107 13.48 11.94 -13.12
C HIS A 107 12.77 10.70 -13.67
N GLY A 108 11.45 10.57 -13.45
CA GLY A 108 10.67 9.41 -13.88
C GLY A 108 10.80 8.19 -12.97
N ASN A 109 11.39 8.32 -11.77
CA ASN A 109 11.49 7.21 -10.84
C ASN A 109 10.22 7.07 -10.01
N SER A 110 9.73 5.85 -9.84
CA SER A 110 8.58 5.58 -8.95
C SER A 110 8.90 6.00 -7.51
N LEU A 111 8.03 6.80 -6.90
CA LEU A 111 8.18 7.18 -5.49
C LEU A 111 8.01 5.98 -4.55
N ALA A 112 7.22 4.96 -4.94
CA ALA A 112 7.07 3.73 -4.17
C ALA A 112 8.42 3.06 -3.86
N SER A 113 9.39 3.12 -4.79
CA SER A 113 10.73 2.55 -4.57
C SER A 113 11.49 3.18 -3.39
N LYS A 114 11.16 4.41 -2.99
CA LYS A 114 11.74 5.12 -1.84
C LYS A 114 10.97 4.83 -0.54
N LEU A 115 9.65 4.59 -0.65
CA LEU A 115 8.75 4.35 0.48
C LEU A 115 8.95 2.98 1.14
N PHE A 116 9.49 2.00 0.41
CA PHE A 116 9.63 0.62 0.90
C PHE A 116 11.09 0.16 0.93
N ASN A 117 11.50 -0.34 2.09
CA ASN A 117 12.73 -1.10 2.25
C ASN A 117 12.49 -2.56 1.88
N ARG A 118 13.46 -3.18 1.20
CA ARG A 118 13.37 -4.58 0.77
C ARG A 118 14.59 -5.36 1.22
N SER A 119 14.35 -6.51 1.85
CA SER A 119 15.37 -7.54 2.10
C SER A 119 15.26 -8.62 1.02
N ASN A 120 16.42 -9.08 0.55
CA ASN A 120 16.54 -10.10 -0.50
C ASN A 120 15.65 -9.84 -1.75
N PRO A 121 15.70 -8.63 -2.35
CA PRO A 121 14.81 -8.29 -3.48
C PRO A 121 15.02 -9.27 -4.65
N GLU A 122 13.91 -9.63 -5.29
CA GLU A 122 13.82 -10.61 -6.38
C GLU A 122 14.39 -12.00 -6.01
N ARG A 123 14.54 -12.29 -4.70
CA ARG A 123 15.10 -13.54 -4.16
C ARG A 123 16.48 -13.87 -4.72
N LYS A 124 17.35 -12.87 -4.87
CA LYS A 124 18.73 -13.04 -5.37
C LYS A 124 19.62 -13.93 -4.48
N ARG A 125 19.24 -14.13 -3.21
CA ARG A 125 19.94 -14.98 -2.23
C ARG A 125 18.97 -16.03 -1.67
N PRO A 126 19.47 -17.17 -1.15
CA PRO A 126 18.64 -18.10 -0.39
C PRO A 126 17.96 -17.41 0.80
N GLY A 127 16.67 -17.67 0.99
CA GLY A 127 15.87 -17.08 2.07
C GLY A 127 14.57 -16.41 1.59
N PRO A 128 13.75 -15.93 2.53
CA PRO A 128 12.54 -15.17 2.21
C PRO A 128 12.89 -13.80 1.63
N VAL A 129 11.92 -13.16 0.99
CA VAL A 129 11.93 -11.71 0.79
C VAL A 129 11.27 -11.05 1.99
N GLY A 130 11.68 -9.83 2.31
CA GLY A 130 11.00 -8.98 3.28
C GLY A 130 10.75 -7.62 2.70
N VAL A 131 9.57 -7.07 2.93
CA VAL A 131 9.20 -5.70 2.57
C VAL A 131 8.77 -4.98 3.83
N ALA A 132 9.27 -3.76 4.03
CA ALA A 132 8.93 -2.92 5.19
C ALA A 132 8.80 -1.46 4.74
N LEU A 133 8.10 -0.64 5.52
CA LEU A 133 8.12 0.81 5.31
C LEU A 133 9.51 1.39 5.56
N ASN A 134 9.86 2.42 4.80
CA ASN A 134 10.98 3.29 5.08
C ASN A 134 10.52 4.46 5.95
N PRO A 135 10.76 4.45 7.27
CA PRO A 135 10.24 5.46 8.19
C PRO A 135 10.83 6.87 7.95
N ARG A 136 11.89 6.97 7.14
CA ARG A 136 12.45 8.27 6.71
C ARG A 136 11.67 8.91 5.56
N GLN A 137 10.78 8.17 4.90
CA GLN A 137 10.01 8.62 3.75
C GLN A 137 8.51 8.61 4.02
N LEU A 138 8.03 7.62 4.78
CA LEU A 138 6.65 7.55 5.28
C LEU A 138 6.67 6.93 6.67
N ASN A 139 6.38 7.74 7.69
CA ASN A 139 6.27 7.24 9.06
C ASN A 139 4.90 6.55 9.24
N PRO A 140 4.81 5.41 9.94
CA PRO A 140 3.53 4.78 10.26
C PRO A 140 2.47 5.72 10.85
N VAL A 141 2.87 6.76 11.59
CA VAL A 141 1.92 7.75 12.15
C VAL A 141 1.23 8.60 11.08
N ASP A 142 1.88 8.78 9.92
CA ASP A 142 1.38 9.57 8.78
C ASP A 142 0.44 8.76 7.87
N ILE A 143 0.22 7.48 8.19
CA ILE A 143 -0.79 6.65 7.56
C ILE A 143 -2.12 6.88 8.29
N ARG A 144 -3.16 7.24 7.56
CA ARG A 144 -4.53 7.36 8.06
C ARG A 144 -5.39 6.30 7.40
N VAL A 145 -6.20 5.62 8.19
CA VAL A 145 -7.06 4.54 7.71
C VAL A 145 -8.49 4.97 7.97
N PHE A 146 -9.35 4.82 6.98
CA PHE A 146 -10.75 5.19 7.02
C PHE A 146 -11.63 3.99 6.70
N HIS A 147 -12.77 3.89 7.39
CA HIS A 147 -13.81 2.91 7.12
C HIS A 147 -15.06 3.63 6.61
N GLY A 148 -15.23 3.67 5.28
CA GLY A 148 -16.09 4.64 4.62
C GLY A 148 -15.52 6.06 4.73
N GLN A 149 -16.18 6.94 5.49
CA GLN A 149 -15.75 8.35 5.66
C GLN A 149 -15.14 8.65 7.03
N ASP A 150 -15.22 7.70 7.97
CA ASP A 150 -14.76 7.89 9.34
C ASP A 150 -13.34 7.34 9.48
N GLU A 151 -12.47 8.08 10.17
CA GLU A 151 -11.13 7.58 10.51
C GLU A 151 -11.27 6.40 11.47
N ALA A 152 -10.64 5.28 11.12
CA ALA A 152 -10.73 4.03 11.85
C ALA A 152 -10.10 4.18 13.24
N ASP A 153 -10.87 3.85 14.27
CA ASP A 153 -10.33 3.67 15.61
C ASP A 153 -9.54 2.35 15.72
N GLN A 154 -8.94 2.10 16.88
CA GLN A 154 -8.16 0.90 17.13
C GLN A 154 -8.95 -0.38 16.86
N THR A 155 -10.21 -0.44 17.32
CA THR A 155 -11.09 -1.61 17.14
C THR A 155 -11.36 -1.87 15.65
N THR A 156 -11.64 -0.82 14.89
CA THR A 156 -11.89 -0.89 13.44
C THR A 156 -10.63 -1.31 12.68
N LEU A 157 -9.45 -0.79 13.06
CA LEU A 157 -8.17 -1.20 12.48
C LEU A 157 -7.90 -2.69 12.69
N GLU A 158 -8.17 -3.22 13.89
CA GLU A 158 -8.00 -4.65 14.19
C GLU A 158 -8.99 -5.53 13.40
N LEU A 159 -10.20 -5.05 13.16
CA LEU A 159 -11.18 -5.75 12.31
C LEU A 159 -10.73 -5.79 10.85
N ILE A 160 -10.22 -4.67 10.33
CA ILE A 160 -9.65 -4.59 8.97
C ILE A 160 -8.45 -5.53 8.84
N ASP A 161 -7.49 -5.50 9.78
CA ASP A 161 -6.34 -6.40 9.73
C ASP A 161 -6.77 -7.88 9.72
N ARG A 162 -7.76 -8.23 10.56
CA ARG A 162 -8.28 -9.59 10.63
C ARG A 162 -8.90 -10.02 9.30
N SER A 163 -9.70 -9.18 8.65
CA SER A 163 -10.31 -9.54 7.37
C SER A 163 -9.28 -9.70 6.25
N LEU A 164 -8.24 -8.85 6.23
CA LEU A 164 -7.15 -8.97 5.26
C LEU A 164 -6.38 -10.29 5.39
N ASN A 165 -6.35 -10.91 6.57
CA ASN A 165 -5.73 -12.22 6.79
C ASN A 165 -6.61 -13.36 6.28
N THR A 166 -7.93 -13.21 6.33
CA THR A 166 -8.86 -14.21 5.80
C THR A 166 -8.80 -14.27 4.27
N SER A 167 -8.67 -13.11 3.60
CA SER A 167 -8.55 -13.05 2.13
C SER A 167 -7.26 -13.69 1.58
N GLU A 168 -6.23 -13.86 2.41
CA GLU A 168 -5.00 -14.58 2.03
C GLU A 168 -5.24 -16.09 1.89
N ALA A 169 -6.18 -16.66 2.65
CA ALA A 169 -6.46 -18.10 2.62
C ALA A 169 -7.30 -18.54 1.41
N GLU A 170 -7.96 -17.59 0.73
CA GLU A 170 -8.88 -17.85 -0.38
C GLU A 170 -8.24 -17.70 -1.77
N ASN A 171 -7.00 -17.20 -1.85
CA ASN A 171 -6.23 -17.00 -3.09
C ASN A 171 -5.09 -18.01 -3.22
#